data_AF-A0AAW2SIX7-F1
#
_entry.id   AF-A0AAW2SIX7-F1
#
_cell.length_a   1.000
_cell.length_b   1.000
_cell.length_c   1.000
_cell.angle_alpha   90.00
_cell.angle_beta   90.00
_cell.angle_gamma   90.00
#
_symmetry.space_group_name_H-M   'P 1'
#
loop_
_entity.id
_entity.type
_entity.pdbx_description
1 polymer ?
#
loop_
_entity_poly.entity_id
_entity_poly.type
_entity_poly.pdbx_seq_one_letter_code
_entity_poly.pdbx_strand_id
1 'polypeptide(L)'
;MGENGRKEDDGTSSSFFPRLDVTDEINLVMKSCIASTEYDSTKNLKRLGLERMFDPVIMSYGKGLLPAYLADPDVYMDIVPVDLVANTIIAAIAKHGIVKKPDLNVYHAATNFVNPLQYSEFFDYIYEYFNAKPTTPSAGSIAKMKLFKEFSDFSKYIRDELLDRNGVTNAPDLNKVMLQKLQKQYKAKVAYAEQLCKMYEFIGFFQARFHTGNTQKLIEEMSEEEQLCFEVDARKIDWIKYFVEIHIPGFRKHVLNDTKVSV
;
A
#
# COMPACT_ATOMS: atom_id res chain seq x y z
N MET A 1 30.56 -45.46 4.47
CA MET A 1 30.13 -46.21 5.67
C MET A 1 29.95 -45.22 6.80
N GLY A 2 28.77 -45.22 7.42
CA GLY A 2 28.46 -44.38 8.57
C GLY A 2 27.23 -43.50 8.37
N GLU A 3 26.09 -44.12 8.08
CA GLU A 3 24.77 -43.53 8.29
C GLU A 3 24.61 -43.17 9.77
N ASN A 4 23.95 -42.05 10.06
CA ASN A 4 23.15 -41.94 11.27
C ASN A 4 22.00 -40.97 11.02
N GLY A 5 20.82 -41.56 10.90
CA GLY A 5 19.56 -40.88 10.69
C GLY A 5 19.22 -39.92 11.82
N ARG A 6 18.67 -38.77 11.44
CA ARG A 6 17.73 -38.04 12.27
C ARG A 6 16.36 -38.19 11.63
N LYS A 7 15.48 -38.72 12.46
CA LYS A 7 14.06 -38.97 12.24
C LYS A 7 13.38 -37.69 11.73
N GLU A 8 12.47 -37.91 10.80
CA GLU A 8 11.40 -36.99 10.45
C GLU A 8 10.63 -36.63 11.73
N ASP A 9 10.65 -35.35 12.11
CA ASP A 9 9.63 -34.78 12.98
C ASP A 9 8.59 -34.15 12.05
N ASP A 10 7.50 -34.88 11.88
CA ASP A 10 6.29 -34.47 11.20
C ASP A 10 5.55 -33.47 12.11
N GLY A 11 5.95 -32.20 12.00
CA GLY A 11 5.34 -31.07 12.67
C GLY A 11 4.85 -30.09 11.62
N THR A 12 3.54 -30.09 11.38
CA THR A 12 2.80 -29.18 10.50
C THR A 12 3.00 -27.71 10.89
N SER A 13 4.11 -27.13 10.47
CA SER A 13 4.25 -25.69 10.31
C SER A 13 3.56 -25.30 9.01
N SER A 14 2.24 -25.08 9.05
CA SER A 14 1.53 -24.43 7.95
C SER A 14 2.07 -23.01 7.83
N SER A 15 3.00 -22.77 6.90
CA SER A 15 3.38 -21.42 6.52
C SER A 15 2.11 -20.70 6.06
N PHE A 16 1.68 -19.70 6.81
CA PHE A 16 0.48 -18.87 6.53
C PHE A 16 0.63 -17.97 5.29
N PHE A 17 1.62 -18.23 4.45
CA PHE A 17 1.87 -17.47 3.23
C PHE A 17 1.35 -18.27 2.04
N PRO A 18 0.48 -17.70 1.19
CA PRO A 18 0.26 -18.27 -0.13
C PRO A 18 1.63 -18.33 -0.83
N ARG A 19 2.01 -19.52 -1.29
CA ARG A 19 3.23 -19.68 -2.08
C ARG A 19 3.11 -18.77 -3.31
N LEU A 20 4.09 -17.89 -3.49
CA LEU A 20 4.21 -17.08 -4.71
C LEU A 20 4.42 -18.05 -5.88
N ASP A 21 3.38 -18.27 -6.67
CA ASP A 21 3.50 -19.03 -7.90
C ASP A 21 4.13 -18.14 -8.97
N VAL A 22 5.45 -18.26 -9.10
CA VAL A 22 6.26 -17.53 -10.06
C VAL A 22 5.75 -17.77 -11.49
N THR A 23 5.19 -18.94 -11.77
CA THR A 23 4.65 -19.27 -13.10
C THR A 23 3.37 -18.49 -13.35
N ASP A 24 2.49 -18.38 -12.36
CA ASP A 24 1.26 -17.60 -12.48
C ASP A 24 1.54 -16.09 -12.57
N GLU A 25 2.50 -15.56 -11.81
CA GLU A 25 2.89 -14.15 -11.89
C GLU A 25 3.57 -13.84 -13.24
N ILE A 26 4.46 -14.72 -13.72
CA ILE A 26 5.04 -14.60 -15.08
C ILE A 26 3.93 -14.70 -16.13
N ASN A 27 2.97 -15.61 -16.00
CA ASN A 27 1.86 -15.74 -16.93
C ASN A 27 0.93 -14.52 -16.92
N LEU A 28 0.71 -13.90 -15.75
CA LEU A 28 -0.06 -12.66 -15.61
C LEU A 28 0.65 -11.51 -16.35
N VAL A 29 1.97 -11.36 -16.14
CA VAL A 29 2.79 -10.35 -16.80
C VAL A 29 2.90 -10.63 -18.30
N MET A 30 3.14 -11.86 -18.72
CA MET A 30 3.26 -12.24 -20.14
C MET A 30 1.94 -12.07 -20.88
N LYS A 31 0.78 -12.36 -20.25
CA LYS A 31 -0.54 -12.04 -20.81
C LYS A 31 -0.72 -10.53 -21.02
N SER A 32 -0.14 -9.70 -20.17
CA SER A 32 -0.15 -8.24 -20.34
C SER A 32 0.79 -7.76 -21.45
N CYS A 33 1.88 -8.47 -21.71
CA CYS A 33 2.87 -8.16 -22.75
C CYS A 33 2.49 -8.65 -24.16
N ILE A 34 1.72 -9.74 -24.27
CA ILE A 34 1.38 -10.39 -25.56
C ILE A 34 0.05 -9.89 -26.15
N ALA A 35 -0.75 -9.13 -25.41
CA ALA A 35 -2.06 -8.70 -25.89
C ALA A 35 -1.96 -7.56 -26.93
N SER A 36 -2.36 -7.89 -28.16
CA SER A 36 -2.44 -6.99 -29.31
C SER A 36 -3.44 -5.85 -29.13
N THR A 37 -3.23 -4.82 -29.96
CA THR A 37 -3.88 -3.52 -30.25
C THR A 37 -5.33 -3.18 -29.83
N GLU A 38 -6.09 -4.04 -29.16
CA GLU A 38 -7.41 -3.71 -28.57
C GLU A 38 -7.52 -4.04 -27.07
N TYR A 39 -6.47 -4.59 -26.44
CA TYR A 39 -6.43 -4.85 -25.01
C TYR A 39 -5.92 -3.62 -24.24
N ASP A 40 -6.78 -2.99 -23.45
CA ASP A 40 -6.38 -1.87 -22.59
C ASP A 40 -5.66 -2.40 -21.34
N SER A 41 -4.37 -2.74 -21.52
CA SER A 41 -3.45 -3.10 -20.44
C SER A 41 -3.43 -2.02 -19.34
N THR A 42 -3.59 -0.75 -19.71
CA THR A 42 -3.73 0.38 -18.78
C THR A 42 -4.91 0.19 -17.84
N LYS A 43 -6.08 -0.25 -18.33
CA LYS A 43 -7.27 -0.46 -17.49
C LYS A 43 -7.08 -1.61 -16.50
N ASN A 44 -6.43 -2.69 -16.91
CA ASN A 44 -6.14 -3.81 -16.02
C ASN A 44 -5.05 -3.48 -15.00
N LEU A 45 -4.01 -2.74 -15.39
CA LEU A 45 -2.98 -2.23 -14.48
C LEU A 45 -3.55 -1.22 -13.48
N LYS A 46 -4.45 -0.33 -13.93
CA LYS A 46 -5.21 0.55 -13.03
C LYS A 46 -6.05 -0.24 -12.03
N ARG A 47 -6.75 -1.29 -12.50
CA ARG A 47 -7.53 -2.18 -11.62
C ARG A 47 -6.65 -2.92 -10.63
N LEU A 48 -5.51 -3.45 -11.07
CA LEU A 48 -4.54 -4.12 -10.20
C LEU A 48 -3.96 -3.18 -9.14
N GLY A 49 -3.58 -1.94 -9.51
CA GLY A 49 -3.15 -0.92 -8.53
C GLY A 49 -4.24 -0.59 -7.52
N LEU A 50 -5.49 -0.44 -7.99
CA LEU A 50 -6.67 -0.24 -7.14
C LEU A 50 -7.04 -1.45 -6.26
N GLU A 51 -6.56 -2.65 -6.57
CA GLU A 51 -6.89 -3.87 -5.83
C GLU A 51 -5.74 -4.38 -4.96
N ARG A 52 -4.49 -3.93 -5.21
CA ARG A 52 -3.29 -4.52 -4.59
C ARG A 52 -2.42 -3.54 -3.76
N MET A 53 -2.61 -2.23 -3.87
CA MET A 53 -1.83 -1.23 -3.08
C MET A 53 -2.66 -0.59 -1.95
N PHE A 54 -2.06 0.32 -1.16
CA PHE A 54 -2.74 1.06 -0.08
C PHE A 54 -3.79 2.06 -0.57
N ASP A 55 -3.97 2.25 -1.88
CA ASP A 55 -4.90 3.23 -2.46
C ASP A 55 -6.36 3.07 -1.99
N PRO A 56 -6.93 1.84 -1.84
CA PRO A 56 -8.25 1.67 -1.26
C PRO A 56 -8.33 2.11 0.21
N VAL A 57 -7.26 1.93 0.98
CA VAL A 57 -7.16 2.41 2.37
C VAL A 57 -7.16 3.93 2.38
N ILE A 58 -6.31 4.57 1.57
CA ILE A 58 -6.21 6.03 1.41
C ILE A 58 -7.59 6.62 1.05
N MET A 59 -8.26 6.04 0.05
CA MET A 59 -9.56 6.55 -0.39
C MET A 59 -10.70 6.29 0.58
N SER A 60 -10.71 5.13 1.23
CA SER A 60 -11.72 4.82 2.24
C SER A 60 -11.59 5.77 3.44
N TYR A 61 -10.36 6.10 3.81
CA TYR A 61 -10.09 7.09 4.83
C TYR A 61 -10.55 8.50 4.42
N GLY A 62 -10.19 8.95 3.21
CA GLY A 62 -10.61 10.26 2.69
C GLY A 62 -12.13 10.43 2.58
N LYS A 63 -12.87 9.33 2.36
CA LYS A 63 -14.35 9.29 2.37
C LYS A 63 -14.97 9.18 3.77
N GLY A 64 -14.15 9.13 4.82
CA GLY A 64 -14.58 8.94 6.20
C GLY A 64 -15.16 7.56 6.51
N LEU A 65 -14.92 6.57 5.64
CA LEU A 65 -15.41 5.19 5.79
C LEU A 65 -14.48 4.32 6.64
N LEU A 66 -13.24 4.77 6.87
CA LEU A 66 -12.22 4.02 7.59
C LEU A 66 -11.57 4.90 8.68
N PRO A 67 -12.27 5.20 9.79
CA PRO A 67 -11.75 6.07 10.86
C PRO A 67 -10.66 5.41 11.74
N ALA A 68 -10.43 4.11 11.57
CA ALA A 68 -9.37 3.37 12.22
C ALA A 68 -8.76 2.33 11.27
N TYR A 69 -7.56 1.86 11.60
CA TYR A 69 -6.83 0.85 10.85
C TYR A 69 -6.20 -0.18 11.79
N LEU A 70 -6.04 -1.41 11.28
CA LEU A 70 -5.38 -2.50 11.98
C LEU A 70 -3.91 -2.55 11.55
N ALA A 71 -3.02 -2.09 12.41
CA ALA A 71 -1.58 -2.12 12.21
C ALA A 71 -0.85 -1.94 13.53
N ASP A 72 0.37 -2.45 13.60
CA ASP A 72 1.27 -2.12 14.70
C ASP A 72 1.90 -0.72 14.47
N PRO A 73 1.64 0.29 15.33
CA PRO A 73 2.28 1.60 15.24
C PRO A 73 3.81 1.57 15.27
N ASP A 74 4.42 0.53 15.82
CA ASP A 74 5.88 0.38 15.91
C ASP A 74 6.50 -0.23 14.64
N VAL A 75 5.66 -0.64 13.67
CA VAL A 75 6.09 -1.20 12.38
C VAL A 75 6.29 -0.09 11.36
N TYR A 76 7.35 -0.25 10.57
CA TYR A 76 7.68 0.64 9.48
C TYR A 76 7.21 0.05 8.15
N MET A 77 6.60 0.90 7.34
CA MET A 77 6.18 0.60 5.99
C MET A 77 7.38 0.58 5.04
N ASP A 78 7.35 -0.28 4.03
CA ASP A 78 8.27 -0.24 2.90
C ASP A 78 7.50 0.15 1.64
N ILE A 79 7.28 1.46 1.48
CA ILE A 79 6.69 2.03 0.26
C ILE A 79 7.82 2.33 -0.70
N VAL A 80 7.76 1.80 -1.92
CA VAL A 80 8.81 1.98 -2.92
C VAL A 80 8.22 2.63 -4.18
N PRO A 81 8.61 3.88 -4.50
CA PRO A 81 8.21 4.52 -5.74
C PRO A 81 8.65 3.70 -6.97
N VAL A 82 7.78 3.62 -7.98
CA VAL A 82 8.01 2.76 -9.17
C VAL A 82 9.20 3.23 -10.02
N ASP A 83 9.45 4.53 -10.06
CA ASP A 83 10.59 5.17 -10.69
C ASP A 83 11.90 4.77 -9.99
N LEU A 84 11.93 4.70 -8.65
CA LEU A 84 13.10 4.18 -7.93
C LEU A 84 13.40 2.73 -8.33
N VAL A 85 12.38 1.88 -8.46
CA VAL A 85 12.54 0.49 -8.91
C VAL A 85 13.08 0.44 -10.34
N ALA A 86 12.46 1.19 -11.27
CA ALA A 86 12.87 1.24 -12.67
C ALA A 86 14.31 1.75 -12.83
N ASN A 87 14.65 2.84 -12.14
CA ASN A 87 15.99 3.41 -12.17
C ASN A 87 17.02 2.44 -11.58
N THR A 88 16.68 1.70 -10.52
CA THR A 88 17.57 0.68 -9.93
C THR A 88 17.86 -0.43 -10.93
N ILE A 89 16.85 -0.88 -11.68
CA ILE A 89 17.01 -1.89 -12.74
C ILE A 89 17.93 -1.35 -13.85
N ILE A 90 17.69 -0.13 -14.33
CA ILE A 90 18.49 0.48 -15.40
C ILE A 90 19.95 0.65 -14.96
N ALA A 91 20.19 1.17 -13.75
CA ALA A 91 21.52 1.36 -13.21
C ALA A 91 22.27 0.02 -13.04
N ALA A 92 21.58 -1.02 -12.55
CA ALA A 92 22.17 -2.35 -12.42
C ALA A 92 22.53 -2.96 -13.80
N ILE A 93 21.67 -2.79 -14.81
CA ILE A 93 21.94 -3.21 -16.18
C ILE A 93 23.12 -2.45 -16.77
N ALA A 94 23.18 -1.12 -16.60
CA ALA A 94 24.28 -0.30 -17.09
C ALA A 94 25.62 -0.73 -16.47
N LYS A 95 25.62 -1.00 -15.17
CA LYS A 95 26.82 -1.43 -14.42
C LYS A 95 27.39 -2.76 -14.94
N HIS A 96 26.53 -3.74 -15.16
CA HIS A 96 26.94 -5.12 -15.45
C HIS A 96 26.88 -5.49 -16.93
N GLY A 97 26.18 -4.70 -17.76
CA GLY A 97 25.92 -5.00 -19.17
C GLY A 97 27.17 -5.02 -20.06
N ILE A 98 28.28 -4.42 -19.59
CA ILE A 98 29.57 -4.39 -20.30
C ILE A 98 30.56 -5.46 -19.81
N VAL A 99 30.21 -6.21 -18.75
CA VAL A 99 31.11 -7.16 -18.10
C VAL A 99 31.10 -8.49 -18.86
N LYS A 100 32.28 -8.94 -19.32
CA LYS A 100 32.43 -10.17 -20.13
C LYS A 100 32.14 -11.46 -19.36
N LYS A 101 32.25 -11.45 -18.04
CA LYS A 101 32.00 -12.59 -17.17
C LYS A 101 30.76 -12.31 -16.32
N PRO A 102 29.66 -13.07 -16.48
CA PRO A 102 28.47 -12.88 -15.68
C PRO A 102 28.74 -13.25 -14.22
N ASP A 103 28.21 -12.43 -13.31
CA ASP A 103 28.21 -12.69 -11.87
C ASP A 103 26.81 -12.37 -11.29
N LEU A 104 26.43 -13.06 -10.22
CA LEU A 104 25.12 -12.87 -9.58
C LEU A 104 25.19 -11.66 -8.66
N ASN A 105 24.53 -10.59 -9.06
CA ASN A 105 24.40 -9.37 -8.26
C ASN A 105 22.94 -9.16 -7.87
N VAL A 106 22.68 -9.03 -6.57
CA VAL A 106 21.33 -8.81 -6.03
C VAL A 106 21.24 -7.37 -5.53
N TYR A 107 20.28 -6.62 -6.07
CA TYR A 107 19.97 -5.25 -5.68
C TYR A 107 18.56 -5.20 -5.11
N HIS A 108 18.40 -4.59 -3.93
CA HIS A 108 17.09 -4.35 -3.34
C HIS A 108 16.68 -2.90 -3.61
N ALA A 109 15.57 -2.72 -4.30
CA ALA A 109 14.85 -1.45 -4.34
C ALA A 109 13.90 -1.41 -3.15
N ALA A 110 14.37 -0.83 -2.05
CA ALA A 110 13.61 -0.71 -0.80
C ALA A 110 13.93 0.63 -0.14
N THR A 111 13.01 1.13 0.69
CA THR A 111 13.14 2.43 1.33
C THR A 111 13.34 2.29 2.84
N ASN A 112 12.72 1.29 3.46
CA ASN A 112 12.54 1.25 4.90
C ASN A 112 13.84 1.16 5.72
N PHE A 113 14.94 0.65 5.17
CA PHE A 113 16.21 0.54 5.89
C PHE A 113 16.93 1.89 6.00
N VAL A 114 16.77 2.76 5.01
CA VAL A 114 17.51 4.03 4.89
C VAL A 114 16.64 5.27 5.06
N ASN A 115 15.34 5.12 4.82
CA ASN A 115 14.34 6.17 4.92
C ASN A 115 13.04 5.56 5.51
N PRO A 116 13.03 5.24 6.81
CA PRO A 116 11.91 4.57 7.45
C PRO A 116 10.64 5.44 7.47
N LEU A 117 9.49 4.85 7.15
CA LEU A 117 8.17 5.50 7.23
C LEU A 117 7.30 4.75 8.26
N GLN A 118 6.84 5.42 9.32
CA GLN A 118 5.90 4.82 10.27
C GLN A 118 4.45 4.91 9.76
N TYR A 119 3.60 3.97 10.19
CA TYR A 119 2.16 4.05 9.90
C TYR A 119 1.52 5.34 10.42
N SER A 120 1.95 5.84 11.58
CA SER A 120 1.49 7.10 12.17
C SER A 120 1.75 8.29 11.23
N GLU A 121 2.99 8.41 10.74
CA GLU A 121 3.41 9.45 9.79
C GLU A 121 2.63 9.35 8.48
N PHE A 122 2.53 8.14 7.91
CA PHE A 122 1.75 7.88 6.71
C PHE A 122 0.30 8.37 6.84
N PHE A 123 -0.37 8.03 7.94
CA PHE A 123 -1.75 8.46 8.16
C PHE A 123 -1.89 9.95 8.49
N ASP A 124 -0.90 10.56 9.13
CA ASP A 124 -0.87 12.01 9.33
C ASP A 124 -0.76 12.77 7.99
N TYR A 125 0.06 12.31 7.04
CA TYR A 125 0.15 12.91 5.70
C TYR A 125 -1.16 12.79 4.92
N ILE A 126 -1.81 11.63 4.98
CA ILE A 126 -3.11 11.44 4.32
C ILE A 126 -4.20 12.29 4.98
N TYR A 127 -4.16 12.42 6.32
CA TYR A 127 -5.06 13.29 7.07
C TYR A 127 -4.89 14.76 6.63
N GLU A 128 -3.67 15.25 6.56
CA GLU A 128 -3.36 16.61 6.11
C GLU A 128 -3.94 16.87 4.72
N TYR A 129 -3.71 15.96 3.77
CA TYR A 129 -4.24 16.07 2.42
C TYR A 129 -5.76 16.18 2.38
N PHE A 130 -6.49 15.26 3.00
CA PHE A 130 -7.95 15.24 2.91
C PHE A 130 -8.64 16.28 3.81
N ASN A 131 -7.98 16.75 4.86
CA ASN A 131 -8.45 17.88 5.64
C ASN A 131 -8.38 19.19 4.82
N ALA A 132 -7.32 19.35 4.00
CA ALA A 132 -7.19 20.48 3.08
C ALA A 132 -8.05 20.33 1.81
N LYS A 133 -8.18 19.11 1.28
CA LYS A 133 -8.88 18.78 0.02
C LYS A 133 -9.87 17.61 0.21
N PRO A 134 -11.04 17.86 0.84
CA PRO A 134 -12.04 16.81 1.08
C PRO A 134 -12.50 16.11 -0.20
N THR A 135 -12.91 14.84 -0.10
CA THR A 135 -13.39 14.08 -1.27
C THR A 135 -14.72 14.58 -1.82
N THR A 136 -15.60 15.10 -0.95
CA THR A 136 -16.88 15.69 -1.33
C THR A 136 -17.18 16.91 -0.46
N PRO A 137 -17.89 17.94 -0.96
CA PRO A 137 -18.24 19.12 -0.16
C PRO A 137 -19.07 18.81 1.09
N SER A 138 -19.79 17.68 1.08
CA SER A 138 -20.57 17.16 2.22
C SER A 138 -19.78 16.23 3.14
N ALA A 139 -18.55 15.85 2.77
CA ALA A 139 -17.66 15.16 3.69
C ALA A 139 -17.18 16.23 4.67
N GLY A 140 -17.72 16.23 5.90
CA GLY A 140 -17.20 17.06 6.97
C GLY A 140 -15.74 16.74 7.28
N SER A 141 -15.19 17.36 8.33
CA SER A 141 -13.83 17.07 8.79
C SER A 141 -13.66 15.58 9.06
N ILE A 142 -12.68 14.95 8.43
CA ILE A 142 -12.29 13.59 8.76
C ILE A 142 -11.60 13.57 10.14
N ALA A 143 -11.75 12.48 10.88
CA ALA A 143 -11.02 12.29 12.13
C ALA A 143 -9.61 11.77 11.84
N LYS A 144 -8.63 12.09 12.69
CA LYS A 144 -7.31 11.44 12.64
C LYS A 144 -7.46 9.92 12.77
N MET A 145 -6.64 9.18 12.01
CA MET A 145 -6.65 7.72 12.02
C MET A 145 -6.29 7.18 13.40
N LYS A 146 -7.05 6.21 13.90
CA LYS A 146 -6.66 5.41 15.07
C LYS A 146 -6.07 4.08 14.64
N LEU A 147 -4.98 3.68 15.29
CA LEU A 147 -4.33 2.39 15.05
C LEU A 147 -4.66 1.42 16.17
N PHE A 148 -4.88 0.16 15.80
CA PHE A 148 -5.15 -0.93 16.72
C PHE A 148 -4.26 -2.11 16.38
N LYS A 149 -3.67 -2.75 17.40
CA LYS A 149 -2.92 -4.00 17.25
C LYS A 149 -3.86 -5.22 17.21
N GLU A 150 -5.01 -5.13 17.89
CA GLU A 150 -5.96 -6.24 18.00
C GLU A 150 -7.21 -6.02 17.14
N PHE A 151 -7.58 -7.04 16.35
CA PHE A 151 -8.76 -6.97 15.49
C PHE A 151 -10.07 -6.78 16.27
N SER A 152 -10.18 -7.34 17.48
CA SER A 152 -11.37 -7.17 18.32
C SER A 152 -11.60 -5.72 18.72
N ASP A 153 -10.54 -5.01 19.11
CA ASP A 153 -10.62 -3.62 19.54
C ASP A 153 -10.91 -2.70 18.35
N PHE A 154 -10.24 -2.96 17.22
CA PHE A 154 -10.55 -2.31 15.95
C PHE A 154 -12.02 -2.49 15.55
N SER A 155 -12.51 -3.73 15.51
CA SER A 155 -13.88 -4.06 15.08
C SER A 155 -14.92 -3.40 15.98
N LYS A 156 -14.68 -3.41 17.30
CA LYS A 156 -15.53 -2.70 18.27
C LYS A 156 -15.55 -1.20 17.99
N TYR A 157 -14.38 -0.57 17.82
CA TYR A 157 -14.28 0.87 17.59
C TYR A 157 -15.00 1.29 16.29
N ILE A 158 -14.78 0.57 15.19
CA ILE A 158 -15.43 0.86 13.90
C ILE A 158 -16.95 0.80 14.02
N ARG A 159 -17.47 -0.18 14.78
CA ARG A 159 -18.91 -0.30 15.00
C ARG A 159 -19.44 0.92 15.76
N ASP A 160 -18.82 1.27 16.87
CA ASP A 160 -19.26 2.37 17.73
C ASP A 160 -19.19 3.73 16.98
N GLU A 161 -18.05 4.03 16.34
CA GLU A 161 -17.82 5.29 15.61
C GLU A 161 -18.77 5.47 14.42
N LEU A 162 -19.04 4.41 13.64
CA LEU A 162 -19.95 4.49 12.50
C LEU A 162 -21.44 4.51 12.92
N LEU A 163 -21.79 4.04 14.12
CA LEU A 163 -23.14 4.19 14.67
C LEU A 163 -23.42 5.65 15.00
N ASP A 164 -22.48 6.31 15.68
CA ASP A 164 -22.59 7.71 16.08
C ASP A 164 -22.71 8.65 14.86
N ARG A 165 -21.85 8.46 13.84
CA ARG A 165 -21.87 9.27 12.61
C ARG A 165 -23.15 9.13 11.78
N ASN A 166 -23.81 7.97 11.84
CA ASN A 166 -25.03 7.73 11.07
C ASN A 166 -26.29 8.18 11.81
N GLY A 167 -26.19 8.71 13.04
CA GLY A 167 -27.32 9.30 13.78
C GLY A 167 -28.47 8.33 14.09
N VAL A 168 -28.22 7.01 14.01
CA VAL A 168 -29.23 5.95 14.23
C VAL A 168 -29.81 6.00 15.65
N THR A 169 -29.04 6.55 16.60
CA THR A 169 -29.40 6.67 18.01
C THR A 169 -30.33 7.85 18.32
N ASN A 170 -30.44 8.86 17.45
CA ASN A 170 -31.08 10.15 17.78
C ASN A 170 -32.15 10.64 16.80
N ALA A 171 -32.73 9.77 15.96
CA ALA A 171 -33.69 10.19 14.94
C ALA A 171 -35.11 9.63 15.22
N PRO A 172 -35.94 10.31 16.03
CA PRO A 172 -37.25 9.81 16.47
C PRO A 172 -38.32 9.72 15.37
N ASP A 173 -38.08 10.26 14.17
CA ASP A 173 -39.08 10.41 13.08
C ASP A 173 -38.81 9.58 11.81
N LEU A 174 -37.85 8.65 11.81
CA LEU A 174 -37.66 7.78 10.64
C LEU A 174 -38.71 6.66 10.59
N ASN A 175 -39.36 6.50 9.44
CA ASN A 175 -40.21 5.33 9.20
C ASN A 175 -39.38 4.03 9.19
N LYS A 176 -40.03 2.91 9.50
CA LYS A 176 -39.40 1.58 9.64
C LYS A 176 -38.55 1.18 8.41
N VAL A 177 -38.99 1.55 7.20
CA VAL A 177 -38.28 1.24 5.95
C VAL A 177 -36.96 2.01 5.86
N MET A 178 -36.97 3.29 6.25
CA MET A 178 -35.78 4.14 6.22
C MET A 178 -34.76 3.72 7.30
N LEU A 179 -35.23 3.34 8.49
CA LEU A 179 -34.38 2.73 9.53
C LEU A 179 -33.71 1.44 9.04
N GLN A 180 -34.48 0.54 8.42
CA GLN A 180 -33.93 -0.70 7.87
C GLN A 180 -32.88 -0.44 6.78
N LYS A 181 -33.12 0.53 5.90
CA LYS A 181 -32.16 0.94 4.85
C LYS A 181 -30.87 1.49 5.47
N LEU A 182 -30.98 2.34 6.48
CA LEU A 182 -29.83 2.93 7.18
C LEU A 182 -29.02 1.87 7.94
N GLN A 183 -29.69 0.95 8.63
CA GLN A 183 -29.05 -0.19 9.29
C GLN A 183 -28.31 -1.09 8.30
N LYS A 184 -28.91 -1.37 7.13
CA LYS A 184 -28.27 -2.16 6.07
C LYS A 184 -27.02 -1.47 5.53
N GLN A 185 -27.09 -0.15 5.27
CA GLN A 185 -25.94 0.64 4.83
C GLN A 185 -24.82 0.67 5.87
N TYR A 186 -25.17 0.88 7.14
CA TYR A 186 -24.22 0.83 8.26
C TYR A 186 -23.51 -0.52 8.33
N LYS A 187 -24.25 -1.64 8.33
CA LYS A 187 -23.65 -2.98 8.34
C LYS A 187 -22.72 -3.22 7.17
N ALA A 188 -23.07 -2.73 5.99
CA ALA A 188 -22.23 -2.83 4.81
C ALA A 188 -20.93 -2.02 4.95
N LYS A 189 -20.99 -0.81 5.52
CA LYS A 189 -19.78 0.02 5.77
C LYS A 189 -18.84 -0.63 6.78
N VAL A 190 -19.36 -1.15 7.89
CA VAL A 190 -18.56 -1.88 8.89
C VAL A 190 -17.91 -3.11 8.26
N ALA A 191 -18.68 -3.93 7.56
CA ALA A 191 -18.16 -5.13 6.90
C ALA A 191 -17.07 -4.79 5.88
N TYR A 192 -17.24 -3.69 5.12
CA TYR A 192 -16.22 -3.21 4.19
C TYR A 192 -14.93 -2.79 4.89
N ALA A 193 -15.00 -2.01 5.98
CA ALA A 193 -13.83 -1.60 6.75
C ALA A 193 -13.10 -2.80 7.37
N GLU A 194 -13.84 -3.75 7.94
CA GLU A 194 -13.30 -4.99 8.49
C GLU A 194 -12.62 -5.86 7.42
N GLN A 195 -13.26 -6.02 6.26
CA GLN A 195 -12.70 -6.78 5.14
C GLN A 195 -11.43 -6.11 4.60
N LEU A 196 -11.44 -4.80 4.44
CA LEU A 196 -10.31 -4.04 3.92
C LEU A 196 -9.10 -4.17 4.84
N CYS A 197 -9.27 -4.02 6.15
CA CYS A 197 -8.16 -4.18 7.10
C CYS A 197 -7.62 -5.62 7.12
N LYS A 198 -8.50 -6.63 7.11
CA LYS A 198 -8.09 -8.04 7.05
C LYS A 198 -7.27 -8.37 5.81
N MET A 199 -7.61 -7.78 4.66
CA MET A 199 -6.89 -8.01 3.41
C MET A 199 -5.41 -7.58 3.49
N TYR A 200 -5.15 -6.50 4.23
CA TYR A 200 -3.81 -5.91 4.38
C TYR A 200 -3.18 -6.18 5.75
N GLU A 201 -3.80 -7.03 6.58
CA GLU A 201 -3.37 -7.31 7.95
C GLU A 201 -1.91 -7.75 7.99
N PHE A 202 -1.50 -8.64 7.08
CA PHE A 202 -0.13 -9.13 7.05
C PHE A 202 0.91 -8.00 6.92
N ILE A 203 0.63 -6.94 6.15
CA ILE A 203 1.55 -5.80 5.98
C ILE A 203 1.56 -4.92 7.24
N GLY A 204 0.42 -4.81 7.93
CA GLY A 204 0.26 -4.06 9.17
C GLY A 204 1.16 -4.55 10.31
N PHE A 205 1.59 -5.81 10.28
CA PHE A 205 2.38 -6.46 11.33
C PHE A 205 3.73 -7.02 10.83
N PHE A 206 4.06 -6.83 9.54
CA PHE A 206 5.28 -7.38 8.96
C PHE A 206 6.52 -6.59 9.40
N GLN A 207 7.23 -7.10 10.39
CA GLN A 207 8.48 -6.53 10.89
C GLN A 207 9.68 -6.99 10.05
N ALA A 208 9.87 -6.38 8.88
CA ALA A 208 11.07 -6.60 8.07
C ALA A 208 11.79 -5.30 7.75
N ARG A 209 13.11 -5.39 7.64
CA ARG A 209 13.98 -4.32 7.12
C ARG A 209 14.77 -4.87 5.96
N PHE A 210 14.68 -4.20 4.81
CA PHE A 210 15.34 -4.67 3.59
C PHE A 210 16.65 -3.91 3.39
N HIS A 211 17.77 -4.59 3.62
CA HIS A 211 19.08 -3.97 3.50
C HIS A 211 19.40 -3.61 2.04
N THR A 212 19.78 -2.36 1.80
CA THR A 212 20.03 -1.79 0.47
C THR A 212 21.51 -1.56 0.16
N GLY A 213 22.43 -2.20 0.89
CA GLY A 213 23.87 -1.94 0.75
C GLY A 213 24.45 -2.14 -0.66
N ASN A 214 23.99 -3.11 -1.45
CA ASN A 214 24.44 -3.24 -2.85
C ASN A 214 23.93 -2.08 -3.71
N THR A 215 22.70 -1.62 -3.48
CA THR A 215 22.13 -0.44 -4.15
C THR A 215 22.87 0.85 -3.75
N GLN A 216 23.30 0.97 -2.49
CA GLN A 216 24.13 2.08 -2.04
C GLN A 216 25.51 2.09 -2.71
N LYS A 217 26.18 0.93 -2.79
CA LYS A 217 27.44 0.81 -3.53
C LYS A 217 27.28 1.16 -5.01
N LEU A 218 26.16 0.77 -5.62
CA LEU A 218 25.85 1.15 -7.00
C LEU A 218 25.78 2.67 -7.15
N ILE A 219 25.14 3.38 -6.22
CA ILE A 219 25.08 4.86 -6.20
C ILE A 219 26.48 5.46 -6.07
N GLU A 220 27.30 4.95 -5.16
CA GLU A 220 28.66 5.46 -4.90
C GLU A 220 29.58 5.32 -6.13
N GLU A 221 29.32 4.35 -6.99
CA GLU A 221 30.08 4.11 -8.21
C GLU A 221 29.54 4.86 -9.43
N MET A 222 28.37 5.51 -9.32
CA MET A 222 27.78 6.33 -10.38
C MET A 222 28.38 7.74 -10.42
N SER A 223 28.55 8.30 -11.62
CA SER A 223 28.92 9.70 -11.79
C SER A 223 27.83 10.66 -11.28
N GLU A 224 28.16 11.93 -11.07
CA GLU A 224 27.18 12.93 -10.66
C GLU A 224 26.04 13.06 -11.70
N GLU A 225 26.37 13.00 -13.00
CA GLU A 225 25.40 13.03 -14.09
C GLU A 225 24.48 11.81 -14.07
N GLU A 226 25.01 10.61 -13.80
CA GLU A 226 24.22 9.39 -13.69
C GLU A 226 23.28 9.44 -12.49
N GLN A 227 23.75 9.93 -11.34
CA GLN A 227 22.91 10.07 -10.14
C GLN A 227 21.79 11.10 -10.32
N LEU A 228 22.01 12.12 -11.14
CA LEU A 228 20.98 13.10 -11.51
C LEU A 228 19.96 12.54 -12.52
N CYS A 229 20.42 11.73 -13.49
CA CYS A 229 19.55 11.13 -14.50
C CYS A 229 18.73 9.94 -13.95
N PHE A 230 19.31 9.18 -13.03
CA PHE A 230 18.73 7.94 -12.47
C PHE A 230 18.69 8.03 -10.95
N GLU A 231 17.67 8.71 -10.43
CA GLU A 231 17.47 8.81 -8.99
C GLU A 231 17.09 7.44 -8.41
N VAL A 232 18.03 6.83 -7.70
CA VAL A 232 17.87 5.52 -7.02
C VAL A 232 18.05 5.62 -5.50
N ASP A 233 18.39 6.81 -4.98
CA ASP A 233 18.68 7.03 -3.57
C ASP A 233 17.40 7.28 -2.76
N ALA A 234 16.89 6.24 -2.12
CA ALA A 234 15.70 6.31 -1.27
C ALA A 234 15.79 7.34 -0.12
N ARG A 235 16.99 7.76 0.30
CA ARG A 235 17.18 8.79 1.34
C ARG A 235 16.69 10.17 0.90
N LYS A 236 16.57 10.41 -0.41
CA LYS A 236 16.10 11.67 -0.98
C LYS A 236 14.58 11.80 -1.04
N ILE A 237 13.86 10.71 -0.74
CA ILE A 237 12.40 10.72 -0.74
C ILE A 237 11.91 11.58 0.44
N ASP A 238 11.25 12.67 0.11
CA ASP A 238 10.44 13.45 1.04
C ASP A 238 9.03 12.83 1.07
N TRP A 239 8.68 12.18 2.19
CA TRP A 239 7.40 11.48 2.33
C TRP A 239 6.18 12.40 2.31
N ILE A 240 6.27 13.59 2.92
CA ILE A 240 5.14 14.52 2.92
C ILE A 240 4.89 15.01 1.49
N LYS A 241 5.94 15.41 0.77
CA LYS A 241 5.84 15.78 -0.65
C LYS A 241 5.32 14.61 -1.48
N TYR A 242 5.86 13.41 -1.28
CA TYR A 242 5.45 12.22 -2.01
C TYR A 242 3.95 11.95 -1.85
N PHE A 243 3.40 11.94 -0.64
CA PHE A 243 1.98 11.64 -0.46
C PHE A 243 1.06 12.82 -0.79
N VAL A 244 1.36 14.01 -0.26
CA VAL A 244 0.46 15.17 -0.30
C VAL A 244 0.47 15.85 -1.66
N GLU A 245 1.62 15.93 -2.33
CA GLU A 245 1.77 16.67 -3.59
C GLU A 245 1.77 15.75 -4.83
N ILE A 246 2.24 14.50 -4.70
CA ILE A 246 2.48 13.62 -5.85
C ILE A 246 1.45 12.47 -5.90
N HIS A 247 1.50 11.55 -4.94
CA HIS A 247 0.78 10.28 -4.96
C HIS A 247 -0.73 10.48 -4.89
N ILE A 248 -1.26 11.12 -3.85
CA ILE A 248 -2.71 11.25 -3.68
C ILE A 248 -3.32 12.13 -4.80
N PRO A 249 -2.76 13.31 -5.16
CA PRO A 249 -3.24 14.07 -6.32
C PRO A 249 -3.18 13.29 -7.63
N GLY A 250 -2.06 12.61 -7.90
CA GLY A 250 -1.87 11.82 -9.10
C GLY A 250 -2.86 10.66 -9.19
N PHE A 251 -3.05 9.94 -8.08
CA PHE A 251 -4.03 8.88 -7.96
C PHE A 251 -5.46 9.38 -8.26
N ARG A 252 -5.88 10.49 -7.65
CA ARG A 252 -7.21 11.07 -7.89
C ARG A 252 -7.40 11.52 -9.35
N LYS A 253 -6.39 12.16 -9.93
CA LYS A 253 -6.45 12.69 -11.30
C LYS A 253 -6.42 11.57 -12.35
N HIS A 254 -5.50 10.62 -12.21
CA HIS A 254 -5.18 9.66 -13.28
C HIS A 254 -5.86 8.30 -13.13
N VAL A 255 -6.25 7.93 -11.91
CA VAL A 255 -6.91 6.65 -11.63
C VAL A 255 -8.40 6.85 -11.42
N LEU A 256 -8.80 7.81 -10.57
CA LEU A 256 -10.21 8.08 -10.29
C LEU A 256 -10.89 9.01 -11.31
N ASN A 257 -10.10 9.69 -12.15
CA ASN A 257 -10.58 10.72 -13.10
C ASN A 257 -11.35 11.86 -12.42
N ASP A 258 -10.95 12.25 -11.21
CA ASP A 258 -11.51 13.41 -10.52
C ASP A 258 -11.14 14.68 -11.31
N THR A 259 -12.10 15.22 -12.04
CA THR A 259 -11.94 16.38 -12.95
C THR A 259 -11.75 17.73 -12.23
N LYS A 260 -11.60 17.72 -10.89
CA LYS A 260 -11.54 18.92 -10.04
C LYS A 260 -10.39 18.90 -9.03
N VAL A 261 -9.18 18.52 -9.45
CA VAL A 261 -7.98 18.88 -8.67
C VAL A 261 -7.37 20.09 -9.38
N SER A 262 -7.91 21.27 -9.10
CA SER A 262 -7.26 22.53 -9.45
C SER A 262 -5.97 22.62 -8.65
N VAL A 263 -4.85 22.67 -9.37
CA VAL A 263 -3.51 22.97 -8.86
C VAL A 263 -3.52 24.37 -8.25
#